data_AF-A0A349X261-F1
#
_entry.id   AF-A0A349X261-F1
#
_cell.length_a   1.000
_cell.length_b   1.000
_cell.length_c   1.000
_cell.angle_alpha   90.00
_cell.angle_beta   90.00
_cell.angle_gamma   90.00
#
_symmetry.space_group_name_H-M   'P 1'
#
loop_
_entity.id
_entity.type
_entity.pdbx_description
1 polymer ?
#
loop_
_entity_poly.entity_id
_entity_poly.type
_entity_poly.pdbx_seq_one_letter_code
_entity_poly.pdbx_strand_id
1 'polypeptide(L)' 'MSLRKAINDHCRSCGYDHLSGLGTWRKQIEDCPCTLCCLYPVRPTTHPKRAKKQPKNGSFALTLEQQSGGTQK' A
#
# COMPACT_ATOMS: atom_id res chain seq x y z
N MET A 1 -22.05 5.91 18.99
CA MET A 1 -21.61 4.73 18.21
C MET A 1 -21.89 4.98 16.72
N SER A 2 -21.00 4.57 15.81
CA SER A 2 -21.22 4.70 14.36
C SER A 2 -21.44 3.33 13.71
N LEU A 3 -22.25 3.29 12.65
CA LEU A 3 -22.52 2.06 11.88
C LEU A 3 -21.22 1.40 11.38
N ARG A 4 -20.27 2.22 10.93
CA ARG A 4 -18.95 1.73 10.49
C ARG A 4 -18.15 1.10 11.61
N LYS A 5 -18.24 1.62 12.84
CA LYS A 5 -17.58 0.99 13.98
C LYS A 5 -18.18 -0.38 14.28
N ALA A 6 -19.50 -0.51 14.27
CA ALA A 6 -20.18 -1.79 14.49
C ALA A 6 -19.78 -2.85 13.45
N ILE A 7 -19.77 -2.48 12.15
CA ILE A 7 -19.33 -3.38 11.08
C ILE A 7 -17.87 -3.80 11.26
N ASN A 8 -16.99 -2.86 11.58
CA ASN A 8 -15.57 -3.15 11.79
C ASN A 8 -15.35 -4.11 12.96
N ASP A 9 -16.06 -3.91 14.07
CA ASP A 9 -15.94 -4.75 15.26
C ASP A 9 -16.51 -6.16 14.97
N HIS A 10 -17.62 -6.27 14.23
CA HIS A 10 -18.16 -7.57 13.79
C HIS A 10 -17.18 -8.31 12.85
N CYS A 11 -16.64 -7.64 11.84
CA CYS A 11 -15.68 -8.26 10.92
C CYS A 11 -14.43 -8.76 11.66
N ARG A 12 -13.90 -7.99 12.63
CA ARG A 12 -12.78 -8.45 13.48
C ARG A 12 -13.14 -9.69 14.26
N SER A 13 -14.33 -9.74 14.87
CA SER A 13 -14.75 -10.92 15.62
C SER A 13 -15.01 -12.13 14.73
N CYS A 14 -15.38 -11.93 13.47
CA CYS A 14 -15.80 -13.00 12.56
C CYS A 14 -14.64 -13.77 11.94
N GLY A 15 -13.58 -13.09 11.49
CA GLY A 15 -12.56 -13.71 10.65
C GLY A 15 -11.19 -13.08 10.72
N TYR A 16 -10.94 -12.18 11.67
CA TYR A 16 -9.59 -11.70 11.92
C TYR A 16 -8.84 -12.69 12.81
N ASP A 17 -7.76 -13.26 12.29
CA ASP A 17 -6.85 -14.09 13.04
C ASP A 17 -5.60 -13.28 13.42
N HIS A 18 -5.44 -13.08 14.73
CA HIS A 18 -4.33 -12.33 15.31
C HIS A 18 -2.98 -13.07 15.20
N LEU A 19 -3.00 -14.39 14.99
CA LEU A 19 -1.80 -15.24 14.94
C LEU A 19 -1.34 -15.55 13.51
N SER A 20 -2.19 -15.28 12.52
CA SER A 20 -1.95 -15.61 11.11
C SER A 20 -0.71 -14.95 10.50
N GLY A 21 -0.28 -13.80 11.02
CA GLY A 21 0.84 -13.03 10.45
C GLY A 21 0.56 -12.39 9.07
N LEU A 22 -0.63 -12.60 8.50
CA LEU A 22 -1.06 -12.11 7.18
C LEU A 22 -1.43 -10.61 7.19
N GLY A 23 -0.48 -9.76 7.58
CA GLY A 23 -0.62 -8.31 7.51
C GLY A 23 -1.67 -7.74 8.47
N THR A 24 -2.35 -6.66 8.04
CA THR A 24 -3.33 -5.95 8.90
C THR A 24 -4.69 -6.65 8.92
N TRP A 25 -5.45 -6.50 10.01
CA TRP A 25 -6.79 -7.08 10.13
C TRP A 25 -7.72 -6.76 8.94
N ARG A 26 -7.65 -5.55 8.37
CA ARG A 26 -8.46 -5.19 7.20
C ARG A 26 -8.08 -5.98 5.97
N LYS A 27 -6.80 -6.30 5.80
CA LYS A 27 -6.31 -7.11 4.67
C LYS A 27 -6.89 -8.52 4.75
N GLN A 28 -6.88 -9.13 5.93
CA GLN A 28 -7.48 -10.45 6.13
C GLN A 28 -9.00 -10.47 5.86
N ILE A 29 -9.73 -9.42 6.28
CA ILE A 29 -11.17 -9.31 6.02
C ILE A 29 -11.46 -9.02 4.53
N GLU A 30 -10.62 -8.23 3.87
CA GLU A 30 -10.70 -7.98 2.43
C GLU A 30 -10.45 -9.26 1.62
N ASP A 31 -9.53 -10.09 2.08
CA ASP A 31 -9.20 -11.40 1.47
C ASP A 31 -10.15 -12.53 1.92
N CYS A 32 -11.22 -12.22 2.67
CA CYS A 32 -12.16 -13.23 3.16
C CYS A 32 -12.93 -13.87 1.98
N PRO A 33 -12.85 -15.21 1.80
CA PRO A 33 -13.43 -15.89 0.64
C PRO A 33 -14.96 -16.01 0.68
N CYS A 34 -15.59 -15.71 1.82
CA CYS A 34 -17.04 -15.83 1.99
C CYS A 34 -17.77 -14.68 1.29
N THR A 35 -18.18 -14.88 0.04
CA THR A 35 -18.96 -13.90 -0.75
C THR A 35 -20.44 -13.83 -0.37
N LEU A 36 -20.97 -14.87 0.29
CA LEU A 36 -22.38 -14.95 0.72
C LEU A 36 -22.70 -14.15 1.99
N CYS A 37 -21.70 -13.56 2.64
CA CYS A 37 -21.89 -12.76 3.84
C CYS A 37 -22.71 -11.49 3.55
N CYS A 38 -23.71 -11.20 4.37
CA CYS A 38 -24.54 -9.99 4.22
C CYS A 38 -23.73 -8.68 4.30
N LEU A 39 -22.56 -8.71 4.95
CA LEU A 39 -21.67 -7.55 5.05
C LEU A 39 -20.64 -7.46 3.93
N TYR A 40 -20.57 -8.44 3.02
CA TYR A 40 -19.64 -8.47 1.88
C TYR A 40 -19.51 -7.11 1.15
N PRO A 41 -20.61 -6.45 0.71
CA PRO A 41 -20.50 -5.18 -0.05
C PRO A 41 -20.00 -4.01 0.80
N VAL A 42 -20.01 -4.14 2.13
CA VAL A 42 -19.67 -3.08 3.07
C VAL A 42 -18.48 -3.46 3.95
N ARG A 43 -17.72 -4.51 3.61
CA ARG A 43 -16.54 -4.90 4.38
C ARG A 43 -15.49 -3.79 4.42
N PRO A 44 -14.72 -3.69 5.51
CA PRO A 44 -13.59 -2.78 5.56
C PRO A 44 -12.49 -3.24 4.60
N THR A 45 -12.12 -2.36 3.68
CA THR A 45 -11.02 -2.58 2.74
C THR A 45 -9.76 -1.82 3.18
N THR A 46 -8.61 -2.24 2.67
CA THR A 46 -7.36 -1.49 2.83
C THR A 46 -7.32 -0.32 1.85
N HIS A 47 -7.04 0.89 2.36
CA HIS A 47 -6.80 2.04 1.49
C HIS A 47 -5.30 2.21 1.29
N PRO A 48 -4.80 2.27 0.04
CA PRO A 48 -3.40 2.56 -0.20
C PRO A 48 -3.07 3.94 0.37
N LYS A 49 -2.00 4.03 1.16
CA LYS A 49 -1.52 5.34 1.62
C LYS A 49 -1.04 6.10 0.39
N ARG A 50 -1.54 7.31 0.20
CA ARG A 50 -1.08 8.20 -0.88
C ARG A 50 0.44 8.38 -0.71
N ALA A 51 1.21 7.95 -1.70
CA ALA A 51 2.66 8.13 -1.69
C ALA A 51 2.97 9.63 -1.54
N LYS A 52 3.79 9.99 -0.55
CA LYS A 52 4.30 11.36 -0.42
C LYS A 52 5.16 11.61 -1.67
N LYS A 53 4.78 12.57 -2.51
CA LYS A 53 5.61 12.98 -3.66
C LYS A 53 6.97 13.41 -3.11
N GLN A 54 8.04 12.72 -3.49
CA GLN A 54 9.39 13.16 -3.13
C GLN A 54 9.69 14.52 -3.80
N PRO A 55 10.40 15.43 -3.12
CA PRO A 55 10.78 16.71 -3.70
C PRO A 55 11.75 16.46 -4.86
N LYS A 56 11.42 17.03 -6.03
CA LYS A 56 12.23 16.94 -7.24
C LYS A 56 13.36 17.96 -7.13
N ASN A 57 14.47 17.58 -6.51
CA ASN A 57 15.64 18.46 -6.44
C ASN A 57 16.34 18.42 -7.79
N GLY A 58 16.51 19.62 -8.39
CA GLY A 58 16.86 19.83 -9.78
C GLY A 58 18.23 19.28 -10.19
N SER A 59 18.28 18.88 -11.47
CA SER A 59 19.48 18.47 -12.19
C SER A 59 20.41 19.68 -12.34
N PHE A 60 21.45 19.78 -11.51
CA PHE A 60 22.55 20.69 -11.78
C PHE A 60 23.50 20.01 -12.78
N ALA A 61 23.53 20.54 -13.99
CA ALA A 61 24.48 20.17 -15.02
C ALA A 61 25.90 20.50 -14.56
N LEU A 62 26.83 19.55 -14.71
CA LEU A 62 28.23 19.88 -14.90
C LEU A 62 28.69 19.21 -16.19
N THR A 63 28.66 20.02 -17.25
CA THR A 63 29.36 19.80 -18.51
C THR A 63 30.85 19.65 -18.23
N LEU A 64 31.45 18.55 -18.70
CA LEU A 64 32.89 18.49 -18.92
C LEU A 64 33.14 17.96 -20.34
N GLU A 65 32.93 18.85 -21.30
CA GLU A 65 33.69 18.84 -22.56
C GLU A 65 35.12 19.25 -22.25
N GLN A 66 36.11 18.37 -22.48
CA GLN A 66 37.45 18.75 -22.99
C GLN A 66 38.25 17.46 -23.27
N GLN A 67 38.41 17.13 -24.56
CA GLN A 67 39.69 17.16 -25.30
C GLN A 67 40.75 16.23 -24.70
N SER A 68 41.22 15.16 -25.34
CA SER A 68 41.89 15.09 -26.65
C SER A 68 42.44 13.64 -26.74
N GLY A 69 42.36 12.94 -27.86
CA GLY A 69 43.42 12.88 -28.88
C GLY A 69 44.51 11.87 -28.52
N GLY A 70 44.78 10.87 -29.38
CA GLY A 70 46.05 10.13 -29.34
C GLY A 70 45.98 8.67 -29.75
N THR A 71 46.31 8.41 -31.02
CA THR A 71 46.57 7.08 -31.59
C THR A 71 48.06 6.71 -31.42
N GLN A 72 48.43 5.47 -31.79
CA GLN A 72 49.77 4.83 -31.88
C GLN A 72 50.20 4.07 -30.61
N LYS A 73 50.76 2.85 -30.70
CA LYS A 73 51.64 2.27 -31.73
C LYS A 73 51.49 0.75 -31.82
#